data_AF-A0A7Y0JUE9-F1
#
_entry.id   AF-A0A7Y0JUE9-F1
#
_cell.length_a   1.000
_cell.length_b   1.000
_cell.length_c   1.000
_cell.angle_alpha   90.00
_cell.angle_beta   90.00
_cell.angle_gamma   90.00
#
_symmetry.space_group_name_H-M   'P 1'
#
loop_
_entity.id
_entity.type
_entity.pdbx_description
1 polymer ?
#
loop_
_entity_poly.entity_id
_entity_poly.type
_entity_poly.pdbx_seq_one_letter_code
_entity_poly.pdbx_strand_id
1 'polypeptide(L)'
;MPRRTLFAAMPRRRTLFLAATAAAAPLIAGLLAAPAASAADIPSTSRVVTVKLKDGGERVRVELAVTCPAGATVLTTVTVTEANGTRIAQGTASGDATCTGDEQQIILRPKAERVGALFIKGQATSRTVRTVCDGGGCSVIPFDETIRIKGTV
;
A
#
# COMPACT_ATOMS: atom_id res chain seq x y z
N MET A 1 8.92 -30.14 -38.25
CA MET A 1 9.84 -31.28 -38.27
C MET A 1 9.95 -31.87 -36.86
N PRO A 2 9.39 -33.06 -36.59
CA PRO A 2 9.39 -33.68 -35.27
C PRO A 2 10.59 -34.62 -35.12
N ARG A 3 11.39 -34.45 -34.06
CA ARG A 3 12.47 -35.40 -33.72
C ARG A 3 12.02 -36.29 -32.56
N ARG A 4 11.62 -37.51 -32.92
CA ARG A 4 11.54 -38.70 -32.06
C ARG A 4 12.96 -39.14 -31.68
N THR A 5 13.21 -39.44 -30.41
CA THR A 5 14.36 -40.24 -29.94
C THR A 5 13.89 -40.96 -28.68
N LEU A 6 13.54 -42.24 -28.82
CA LEU A 6 14.37 -43.45 -28.70
C LEU A 6 14.36 -43.98 -27.26
N PHE A 7 13.55 -45.02 -27.08
CA PHE A 7 13.54 -45.92 -25.94
C PHE A 7 14.91 -46.58 -25.78
N ALA A 8 15.44 -46.59 -24.55
CA ALA A 8 16.52 -47.48 -24.14
C ALA A 8 16.02 -48.33 -22.96
N ALA A 9 16.12 -49.65 -23.13
CA ALA A 9 15.63 -50.66 -22.22
C ALA A 9 16.77 -51.29 -21.41
N MET A 10 16.52 -51.48 -20.10
CA MET A 10 17.05 -52.51 -19.17
C MET A 10 18.58 -52.59 -18.91
N PRO A 11 19.03 -52.95 -17.67
CA PRO A 11 18.62 -54.18 -16.99
C PRO A 11 18.32 -54.09 -15.48
N ARG A 12 17.49 -55.06 -15.07
CA ARG A 12 17.23 -55.48 -13.68
C ARG A 12 18.53 -55.95 -13.02
N ARG A 13 18.84 -55.39 -11.84
CA ARG A 13 19.65 -56.08 -10.82
C ARG A 13 18.83 -56.24 -9.54
N ARG A 14 18.49 -57.50 -9.25
CA ARG A 14 17.99 -58.00 -7.96
C ARG A 14 19.18 -58.49 -7.16
N THR A 15 19.37 -58.00 -5.93
CA THR A 15 20.00 -58.72 -4.79
C THR A 15 19.87 -57.82 -3.56
N LEU A 16 18.92 -58.13 -2.66
CA LEU A 16 19.01 -58.94 -1.44
C LEU A 16 19.67 -58.21 -0.24
N PHE A 17 18.84 -58.04 0.79
CA PHE A 17 19.09 -58.11 2.25
C PHE A 17 20.31 -57.39 2.85
N LEU A 18 20.05 -56.58 3.87
CA LEU A 18 20.41 -56.77 5.29
C LEU A 18 20.12 -55.43 6.00
N ALA A 19 19.09 -55.37 6.83
CA ALA A 19 19.15 -55.58 8.28
C ALA A 19 19.66 -54.34 9.06
N ALA A 20 18.74 -53.85 9.90
CA ALA A 20 18.98 -53.27 11.22
C ALA A 20 20.11 -52.23 11.40
N THR A 21 19.71 -51.00 11.74
CA THR A 21 19.96 -50.45 13.08
C THR A 21 19.11 -49.20 13.24
N ALA A 22 18.09 -49.30 14.10
CA ALA A 22 17.37 -48.16 14.62
C ALA A 22 18.30 -47.44 15.61
N ALA A 23 18.80 -46.27 15.23
CA ALA A 23 19.38 -45.29 16.13
C ALA A 23 18.65 -43.96 15.86
N ALA A 24 17.49 -43.80 16.48
CA ALA A 24 16.74 -42.55 16.45
C ALA A 24 17.52 -41.51 17.26
N ALA A 25 18.22 -40.62 16.56
CA ALA A 25 18.80 -39.42 17.16
C ALA A 25 17.66 -38.52 17.67
N PRO A 26 17.73 -37.99 18.91
CA PRO A 26 16.85 -36.91 19.31
C PRO A 26 17.34 -35.65 18.62
N LEU A 27 16.84 -35.38 17.41
CA LEU A 27 16.85 -34.03 16.88
C LEU A 27 15.88 -33.22 17.74
N ILE A 28 16.42 -32.58 18.79
CA ILE A 28 15.78 -31.47 19.46
C ILE A 28 15.71 -30.36 18.41
N ALA A 29 14.66 -30.41 17.60
CA ALA A 29 14.23 -29.29 16.77
C ALA A 29 13.84 -28.19 17.75
N GLY A 30 14.80 -27.31 18.04
CA GLY A 30 14.50 -26.01 18.63
C GLY A 30 13.57 -25.30 17.67
N LEU A 31 12.25 -25.43 17.88
CA LEU A 31 11.30 -24.44 17.44
C LEU A 31 11.71 -23.15 18.16
N LEU A 32 12.59 -22.39 17.51
CA LEU A 32 12.59 -20.94 17.66
C LEU A 32 11.18 -20.52 17.29
N ALA A 33 10.31 -20.42 18.30
CA ALA A 33 9.11 -19.64 18.21
C ALA A 33 9.60 -18.25 17.79
N ALA A 34 9.50 -17.97 16.50
CA ALA A 34 9.63 -16.61 16.01
C ALA A 34 8.69 -15.79 16.90
N PRO A 35 9.15 -14.67 17.49
CA PRO A 35 8.24 -13.82 18.22
C PRO A 35 7.11 -13.52 17.25
N ALA A 36 5.91 -14.01 17.56
CA ALA A 36 4.71 -13.46 16.98
C ALA A 36 4.81 -12.01 17.40
N ALA A 37 5.22 -11.15 16.46
CA ALA A 37 5.12 -9.73 16.62
C ALA A 37 3.64 -9.53 16.91
N SER A 38 3.31 -9.41 18.19
CA SER A 38 2.02 -8.94 18.63
C SER A 38 1.83 -7.70 17.80
N ALA A 39 0.75 -7.66 17.01
CA ALA A 39 0.33 -6.46 16.34
C ALA A 39 0.15 -5.44 17.45
N ALA A 40 1.24 -4.73 17.77
CA ALA A 40 1.17 -3.56 18.58
C ALA A 40 0.13 -2.70 17.89
N ASP A 41 -0.83 -2.18 18.65
CA ASP A 41 -1.80 -1.23 18.17
C ASP A 41 -1.04 0.01 17.67
N ILE A 42 -0.45 -0.07 16.48
CA ILE A 42 0.21 1.06 15.84
C ILE A 42 -0.95 1.94 15.40
N PRO A 43 -1.13 3.12 16.03
CA PRO A 43 -2.20 4.00 15.64
C PRO A 43 -2.00 4.38 14.18
N SER A 44 -3.07 4.26 13.41
CA SER A 44 -3.06 4.64 12.00
C SER A 44 -2.96 6.15 11.88
N THR A 45 -1.87 6.67 11.32
CA THR A 45 -1.62 8.12 11.18
C THR A 45 -1.46 8.53 9.73
N SER A 46 -1.81 9.77 9.40
CA SER A 46 -1.58 10.33 8.07
C SER A 46 -1.31 11.83 8.14
N ARG A 47 -0.46 12.33 7.23
CA ARG A 47 -0.23 13.77 7.03
C ARG A 47 0.03 14.08 5.57
N VAL A 48 -0.33 15.28 5.12
CA VAL A 48 0.01 15.75 3.78
C VAL A 48 1.45 16.27 3.77
N VAL A 49 2.31 15.63 2.98
CA VAL A 49 3.73 16.01 2.86
C VAL A 49 3.90 17.17 1.89
N THR A 50 3.33 17.02 0.69
CA THR A 50 3.44 18.05 -0.35
C THR A 50 2.20 18.06 -1.24
N VAL A 51 1.82 19.26 -1.67
CA VAL A 51 0.82 19.45 -2.73
C VAL A 51 1.41 20.33 -3.83
N LYS A 52 1.42 19.83 -5.07
CA LYS A 52 1.98 20.53 -6.24
C LYS A 52 0.95 20.64 -7.36
N LEU A 53 0.88 21.81 -8.00
CA LEU A 53 0.13 21.95 -9.25
C LEU A 53 0.68 21.04 -10.34
N LYS A 54 -0.21 20.57 -11.20
CA LYS A 54 0.07 19.81 -12.42
C LYS A 54 -0.88 20.27 -13.52
N ASP A 55 -0.45 20.05 -14.76
CA ASP A 55 -1.26 20.26 -15.97
C ASP A 55 -1.93 21.65 -15.99
N GLY A 56 -1.15 22.70 -15.70
CA GLY A 56 -1.65 24.08 -15.69
C GLY A 56 -2.69 24.42 -14.63
N GLY A 57 -2.89 23.56 -13.62
CA GLY A 57 -3.91 23.73 -12.59
C GLY A 57 -5.12 22.80 -12.75
N GLU A 58 -5.17 21.98 -13.80
CA GLU A 58 -6.21 20.95 -13.93
C GLU A 58 -6.10 19.86 -12.86
N ARG A 59 -4.90 19.66 -12.30
CA ARG A 59 -4.65 18.64 -11.27
C ARG A 59 -3.74 19.16 -10.18
N VAL A 60 -3.85 18.54 -9.01
CA VAL A 60 -2.86 18.63 -7.94
C VAL A 60 -2.26 17.25 -7.68
N ARG A 61 -0.95 17.18 -7.46
CA ARG A 61 -0.28 15.98 -6.93
C ARG A 61 -0.20 16.13 -5.41
N VAL A 62 -0.92 15.26 -4.70
CA VAL A 62 -0.92 15.18 -3.25
C VAL A 62 -0.05 14.00 -2.83
N GLU A 63 0.99 14.26 -2.05
CA GLU A 63 1.84 13.24 -1.44
C GLU A 63 1.42 13.10 0.03
N LEU A 64 0.85 11.95 0.37
CA LEU A 64 0.40 11.63 1.72
C LEU A 64 1.38 10.63 2.35
N ALA A 65 1.90 10.95 3.52
CA ALA A 65 2.61 9.98 4.36
C ALA A 65 1.59 9.27 5.25
N VAL A 66 1.64 7.95 5.25
CA VAL A 66 0.67 7.10 5.92
C VAL A 66 1.38 6.00 6.69
N THR A 67 0.94 5.76 7.92
CA THR A 67 1.34 4.61 8.74
C THR A 67 0.10 3.82 9.12
N CYS A 68 0.17 2.50 9.02
CA CYS A 68 -0.90 1.56 9.36
C CYS A 68 -0.31 0.18 9.67
N PRO A 69 -1.04 -0.69 10.41
CA PRO A 69 -0.57 -2.03 10.75
C PRO A 69 -0.14 -2.84 9.52
N ALA A 70 0.96 -3.59 9.63
CA ALA A 70 1.47 -4.41 8.54
C ALA A 70 0.41 -5.43 8.06
N GLY A 71 0.25 -5.55 6.75
CA GLY A 71 -0.73 -6.46 6.13
C GLY A 71 -2.17 -5.92 6.08
N ALA A 72 -2.46 -4.78 6.72
CA ALA A 72 -3.73 -4.09 6.54
C ALA A 72 -3.84 -3.49 5.12
N THR A 73 -5.06 -3.25 4.67
CA THR A 73 -5.35 -2.50 3.44
C THR A 73 -5.84 -1.11 3.80
N VAL A 74 -5.26 -0.07 3.21
CA VAL A 74 -5.72 1.31 3.38
C VAL A 74 -6.30 1.84 2.08
N LEU A 75 -7.59 2.18 2.08
CA LEU A 75 -8.22 2.99 1.05
C LEU A 75 -8.16 4.45 1.48
N THR A 76 -7.61 5.32 0.65
CA THR A 76 -7.49 6.74 0.91
C THR A 76 -8.26 7.53 -0.13
N THR A 77 -9.16 8.41 0.32
CA THR A 77 -9.82 9.42 -0.53
C THR A 77 -9.39 10.80 -0.07
N VAL A 78 -8.94 11.62 -1.01
CA VAL A 78 -8.56 13.02 -0.75
C VAL A 78 -9.42 13.92 -1.62
N THR A 79 -10.07 14.89 -0.97
CA THR A 79 -10.69 16.05 -1.60
C THR A 79 -9.84 17.28 -1.29
N VAL A 80 -9.49 18.03 -2.32
CA VAL A 80 -8.81 19.33 -2.19
C VAL A 80 -9.78 20.40 -2.63
N THR A 81 -9.95 21.42 -1.79
CA THR A 81 -10.82 22.57 -2.03
C THR A 81 -10.00 23.85 -1.87
N GLU A 82 -10.03 24.71 -2.88
CA GLU A 82 -9.23 25.93 -2.95
C GLU A 82 -10.09 27.08 -3.45
N ALA A 83 -9.93 28.25 -2.83
CA ALA A 83 -10.67 29.46 -3.17
C ALA A 83 -9.91 30.29 -4.21
N ASN A 84 -10.39 30.24 -5.46
CA ASN A 84 -9.81 30.95 -6.59
C ASN A 84 -10.65 32.20 -6.91
N GLY A 85 -10.39 33.28 -6.17
CA GLY A 85 -11.16 34.52 -6.28
C GLY A 85 -12.62 34.32 -5.83
N THR A 86 -13.56 34.50 -6.76
CA THR A 86 -15.01 34.28 -6.52
C THR A 86 -15.47 32.86 -6.85
N ARG A 87 -14.56 31.97 -7.27
CA ARG A 87 -14.86 30.59 -7.67
C ARG A 87 -14.13 29.61 -6.76
N ILE A 88 -14.60 28.36 -6.76
CA ILE A 88 -13.97 27.26 -6.03
C ILE A 88 -13.34 26.29 -7.03
N ALA A 89 -12.08 25.96 -6.80
CA ALA A 89 -11.43 24.81 -7.40
C ALA A 89 -11.57 23.64 -6.43
N GLN A 90 -12.22 22.57 -6.86
CA GLN A 90 -12.39 21.35 -6.07
C GLN A 90 -12.01 20.14 -6.90
N GLY A 91 -11.42 19.14 -6.26
CA GLY A 91 -11.13 17.87 -6.90
C GLY A 91 -10.99 16.76 -5.90
N THR A 92 -11.37 15.55 -6.31
CA THR A 92 -11.29 14.34 -5.49
C THR A 92 -10.48 13.27 -6.21
N ALA A 93 -9.69 12.51 -5.47
CA ALA A 93 -9.05 11.28 -5.94
C ALA A 93 -9.00 10.25 -4.82
N SER A 94 -9.04 8.98 -5.20
CA SER A 94 -8.93 7.86 -4.29
C SER A 94 -7.86 6.88 -4.77
N GLY A 95 -7.31 6.11 -3.84
CA GLY A 95 -6.37 5.03 -4.13
C GLY A 95 -6.19 4.15 -2.91
N ASP A 96 -5.82 2.90 -3.14
CA ASP A 96 -5.57 1.90 -2.10
C ASP A 96 -4.10 1.46 -2.08
N ALA A 97 -3.67 0.96 -0.92
CA ALA A 97 -2.36 0.37 -0.75
C ALA A 97 -2.40 -0.70 0.35
N THR A 98 -1.56 -1.72 0.23
CA THR A 98 -1.23 -2.61 1.35
C THR A 98 -0.25 -1.91 2.28
N CYS A 99 -0.49 -1.98 3.58
CA CYS A 99 0.35 -1.41 4.61
C CYS A 99 1.56 -2.29 4.87
N THR A 100 2.76 -1.70 4.88
CA THR A 100 4.00 -2.41 5.20
C THR A 100 4.26 -2.54 6.71
N GLY A 101 3.59 -1.73 7.53
CA GLY A 101 3.90 -1.54 8.96
C GLY A 101 4.77 -0.32 9.23
N ASP A 102 5.42 0.20 8.20
CA ASP A 102 6.25 1.42 8.24
C ASP A 102 5.50 2.62 7.61
N GLU A 103 6.09 3.81 7.73
CA GLU A 103 5.62 4.97 6.98
C GLU A 103 5.78 4.74 5.47
N GLN A 104 4.69 4.88 4.72
CA GLN A 104 4.68 4.75 3.27
C GLN A 104 4.01 5.95 2.60
N GLN A 105 4.39 6.23 1.35
CA GLN A 105 3.84 7.32 0.57
C GLN A 105 2.71 6.85 -0.35
N ILE A 106 1.57 7.55 -0.28
CA ILE A 106 0.47 7.41 -1.21
C ILE A 106 0.39 8.68 -2.04
N ILE A 107 0.44 8.55 -3.37
CA ILE A 107 0.36 9.67 -4.30
C ILE A 107 -1.01 9.69 -4.93
N LEU A 108 -1.78 10.73 -4.66
CA LEU A 108 -3.10 10.96 -5.25
C LEU A 108 -3.07 12.16 -6.17
N ARG A 109 -3.91 12.13 -7.21
CA ARG A 109 -3.97 13.18 -8.24
C ARG A 109 -5.38 13.73 -8.44
N PRO A 110 -5.95 14.44 -7.46
CA PRO A 110 -7.24 15.11 -7.61
C PRO A 110 -7.25 15.97 -8.88
N LYS A 111 -8.32 15.80 -9.68
CA LYS A 111 -8.57 16.61 -10.88
C LYS A 111 -9.63 17.65 -10.55
N ALA A 112 -9.44 18.87 -11.00
CA ALA A 112 -10.41 19.94 -10.86
C ALA A 112 -11.75 19.52 -11.50
N GLU A 113 -12.86 19.77 -10.80
CA GLU A 113 -14.20 19.55 -11.30
C GLU A 113 -14.47 20.37 -12.56
N ARG A 114 -15.19 19.80 -13.52
CA ARG A 114 -15.40 20.42 -14.85
C ARG A 114 -16.12 21.78 -14.78
N VAL A 115 -16.97 21.98 -13.78
CA VAL A 115 -17.77 23.21 -13.61
C VAL A 115 -17.09 24.22 -12.66
N GLY A 116 -15.99 23.82 -12.02
CA GLY A 116 -15.23 24.62 -11.05
C GLY A 116 -14.14 25.49 -11.69
N ALA A 117 -13.37 26.15 -10.83
CA ALA A 117 -12.12 26.80 -11.23
C ALA A 117 -10.98 25.77 -11.33
N LEU A 118 -9.90 26.16 -12.02
CA LEU A 118 -8.63 25.45 -11.95
C LEU A 118 -7.93 25.77 -10.62
N PHE A 119 -7.12 24.82 -10.14
CA PHE A 119 -6.31 25.04 -8.95
C PHE A 119 -5.22 26.08 -9.21
N ILE A 120 -5.00 26.96 -8.24
CA ILE A 120 -3.89 27.93 -8.25
C ILE A 120 -2.91 27.69 -7.09
N LYS A 121 -1.77 28.38 -7.11
CA LYS A 121 -0.81 28.35 -6.00
C LYS A 121 -1.41 29.14 -4.84
N GLY A 122 -1.43 28.57 -3.64
CA GLY A 122 -2.07 29.24 -2.52
C GLY A 122 -2.41 28.32 -1.36
N GLN A 123 -3.18 28.84 -0.41
CA GLN A 123 -3.78 28.05 0.66
C GLN A 123 -4.98 27.27 0.11
N ALA A 124 -5.15 26.04 0.58
CA ALA A 124 -6.30 25.20 0.27
C ALA A 124 -6.64 24.35 1.49
N THR A 125 -7.84 23.78 1.52
CA THR A 125 -8.23 22.79 2.51
C THR A 125 -8.14 21.41 1.88
N SER A 126 -7.55 20.46 2.59
CA SER A 126 -7.56 19.06 2.22
C SER A 126 -8.40 18.28 3.21
N ARG A 127 -9.42 17.60 2.70
CA ARG A 127 -10.18 16.60 3.42
C ARG A 127 -9.72 15.22 3.00
N THR A 128 -9.22 14.44 3.94
CA THR A 128 -8.77 13.07 3.73
C THR A 128 -9.69 12.13 4.50
N VAL A 129 -10.18 11.09 3.84
CA VAL A 129 -10.91 9.99 4.49
C VAL A 129 -10.15 8.71 4.20
N ARG A 130 -9.71 8.04 5.27
CA ARG A 130 -9.02 6.76 5.17
C ARG A 130 -9.91 5.66 5.71
N THR A 131 -9.99 4.55 5.00
CA THR A 131 -10.57 3.31 5.49
C THR A 131 -9.43 2.31 5.62
N VAL A 132 -9.09 1.93 6.84
CA VAL A 132 -8.06 0.92 7.12
C VAL A 132 -8.76 -0.36 7.50
N CYS A 133 -8.52 -1.44 6.75
CA CYS A 133 -9.10 -2.75 6.97
C CYS A 133 -8.01 -3.77 7.30
N ASP A 134 -8.21 -4.55 8.36
CA ASP A 134 -7.37 -5.66 8.76
C ASP A 134 -8.22 -6.93 9.01
N GLY A 135 -7.63 -7.96 9.62
CA GLY A 135 -8.34 -9.20 9.97
C GLY A 135 -9.44 -9.04 11.03
N GLY A 136 -9.46 -7.91 11.76
CA GLY A 136 -10.44 -7.60 12.79
C GLY A 136 -11.60 -6.71 12.32
N GLY A 137 -11.45 -5.99 11.20
CA GLY A 137 -12.50 -5.17 10.60
C GLY A 137 -11.95 -3.95 9.87
N CYS A 138 -12.82 -2.96 9.65
CA CYS A 138 -12.45 -1.71 8.98
C CYS A 138 -12.74 -0.49 9.88
N SER A 139 -11.80 0.44 9.92
CA SER A 139 -11.93 1.74 10.60
C SER A 139 -11.89 2.88 9.61
N VAL A 140 -12.84 3.82 9.72
CA VAL A 140 -12.90 5.05 8.91
C VAL A 140 -12.36 6.22 9.72
N ILE A 141 -11.32 6.88 9.20
CA ILE A 141 -10.57 7.93 9.88
C ILE A 141 -10.60 9.18 8.99
N PRO A 142 -11.45 10.17 9.30
CA PRO A 142 -11.42 11.46 8.63
C PRO A 142 -10.31 12.35 9.21
N PHE A 143 -9.72 13.19 8.35
CA PHE A 143 -8.73 14.18 8.73
C PHE A 143 -8.81 15.37 7.78
N ASP A 144 -8.93 16.56 8.35
CA ASP A 144 -8.97 17.82 7.62
C ASP A 144 -7.74 18.67 7.98
N GLU A 145 -7.07 19.22 6.98
CA GLU A 145 -5.88 20.06 7.18
C GLU A 145 -5.86 21.24 6.21
N THR A 146 -5.33 22.37 6.68
CA THR A 146 -4.98 23.50 5.80
C THR A 146 -3.63 23.22 5.14
N ILE A 147 -3.63 23.14 3.81
CA ILE A 147 -2.46 22.83 3.01
C ILE A 147 -2.05 24.04 2.15
N ARG A 148 -0.83 23.99 1.60
CA ARG A 148 -0.37 24.98 0.63
C ARG A 148 0.00 24.32 -0.70
N ILE A 149 -0.71 24.70 -1.75
CA ILE A 149 -0.44 24.24 -3.12
C ILE A 149 0.78 25.01 -3.65
N LYS A 150 1.84 24.26 -3.96
CA LYS A 150 3.10 24.77 -4.51
C LYS A 150 3.08 24.68 -6.04
N GLY A 151 3.89 25.50 -6.70
CA GLY A 151 4.12 25.39 -8.15
C GLY A 151 4.88 24.12 -8.53
N THR A 152 4.73 23.69 -9.78
CA THR A 152 5.73 22.85 -10.44
C THR A 152 7.01 23.67 -10.59
N VAL A 153 8.05 23.23 -9.89
CA VAL A 153 9.43 23.59 -10.23
C VAL A 153 9.81 22.83 -11.48
#